data_AF-A0A8J7LBD8-F1
#
_entry.id   AF-A0A8J7LBD8-F1
#
_cell.length_a   1.000
_cell.length_b   1.000
_cell.length_c   1.000
_cell.angle_alpha   90.00
_cell.angle_beta   90.00
_cell.angle_gamma   90.00
#
_symmetry.space_group_name_H-M   'P 1'
#
loop_
_entity.id
_entity.type
_entity.pdbx_description
1 polymer ?
#
loop_
_entity_poly.entity_id
_entity_poly.type
_entity_poly.pdbx_seq_one_letter_code
_entity_poly.pdbx_strand_id
1 'polypeptide(L)'
;MSNNICKYVALATASLSLALSIGSAFAQAAETFFVQEGVALNTNNNFSRIDGNPRMSIYRRNDNDPDQQFDRLSGNRGGTLLKHRSTGKCLNAHYLSNGSQINVWPCDANDPDQNWNLVDVGSGYSLIKRTGTNLCVDTPTRDNQGKVHLWTCDGNNGNQRWKSSATSTTVTSAWRLPWSTGVRATITQGWHVDGYGMNGIDIGLSAGTPVLAPIDSTVIKQCDAGSNHRAILLQASNGQQYSMIHVTTSNISVGKTYRRGEQIGTVAANMPWNNCAKSYAPHLHFGLPSKDFSIGGYTLSPTSIPSPMTANN
;
A
#
# COMPACT_ATOMS: atom_id res chain seq x y z
N MET A 1 -62.20 2.82 58.65
CA MET A 1 -61.79 3.80 57.62
C MET A 1 -60.28 3.96 57.70
N SER A 2 -59.54 3.43 56.72
CA SER A 2 -58.34 4.03 56.12
C SER A 2 -57.74 3.02 55.14
N ASN A 3 -57.86 3.33 53.85
CA ASN A 3 -57.20 2.65 52.75
C ASN A 3 -55.74 3.11 52.70
N ASN A 4 -54.79 2.18 52.74
CA ASN A 4 -53.39 2.47 52.36
C ASN A 4 -53.05 1.76 51.05
N ILE A 5 -52.82 2.61 50.05
CA ILE A 5 -52.55 2.31 48.65
C ILE A 5 -51.11 1.82 48.50
N CYS A 6 -50.98 0.73 47.76
CA CYS A 6 -49.73 0.15 47.26
C CYS A 6 -49.09 1.09 46.22
N LYS A 7 -47.80 1.40 46.36
CA LYS A 7 -46.97 1.94 45.26
C LYS A 7 -45.61 1.26 45.27
N TYR A 8 -45.44 0.31 44.36
CA TYR A 8 -44.12 -0.20 43.98
C TYR A 8 -43.38 0.89 43.20
N VAL A 9 -42.23 1.31 43.73
CA VAL A 9 -41.27 2.18 43.04
C VAL A 9 -40.37 1.27 42.20
N ALA A 10 -40.49 1.36 40.87
CA ALA A 10 -39.53 0.74 39.96
C ALA A 10 -38.26 1.60 39.92
N LEU A 11 -37.14 1.07 40.44
CA LEU A 11 -35.81 1.64 40.20
C LEU A 11 -35.39 1.28 38.78
N ALA A 12 -35.37 2.26 37.88
CA ALA A 12 -34.70 2.15 36.60
C ALA A 12 -33.20 2.44 36.79
N THR A 13 -32.37 1.41 36.79
CA THR A 13 -30.91 1.56 36.70
C THR A 13 -30.53 1.89 35.26
N ALA A 14 -30.18 3.15 34.99
CA ALA A 14 -29.60 3.55 33.73
C ALA A 14 -28.13 3.09 33.70
N SER A 15 -27.85 1.99 33.01
CA SER A 15 -26.48 1.55 32.72
C SER A 15 -25.93 2.42 31.59
N LEU A 16 -25.03 3.35 31.93
CA LEU A 16 -24.28 4.13 30.96
C LEU A 16 -23.18 3.24 30.34
N SER A 17 -23.50 2.58 29.23
CA SER A 17 -22.53 1.81 28.46
C SER A 17 -21.63 2.77 27.69
N LEU A 18 -20.49 3.15 28.28
CA LEU A 18 -19.42 3.86 27.58
C LEU A 18 -18.73 2.87 26.63
N ALA A 19 -19.18 2.81 25.38
CA ALA A 19 -18.50 2.05 24.34
C ALA A 19 -17.20 2.79 23.97
N LEU A 20 -16.08 2.41 24.59
CA LEU A 20 -14.77 2.73 24.03
C LEU A 20 -14.64 1.98 22.71
N SER A 21 -14.77 2.69 21.60
CA SER A 21 -14.29 2.21 20.31
C SER A 21 -12.76 2.19 20.36
N ILE A 22 -12.20 1.06 20.83
CA ILE A 22 -10.79 0.77 20.65
C ILE A 22 -10.64 0.51 19.15
N GLY A 23 -10.26 1.54 18.40
CA GLY A 23 -9.78 1.36 17.04
C GLY A 23 -8.58 0.43 17.12
N SER A 24 -8.75 -0.83 16.75
CA SER A 24 -7.64 -1.75 16.57
C SER A 24 -6.86 -1.26 15.36
N ALA A 25 -5.93 -0.32 15.58
CA ALA A 25 -4.83 -0.11 14.67
C ALA A 25 -4.07 -1.43 14.66
N PHE A 26 -4.27 -2.25 13.63
CA PHE A 26 -3.41 -3.40 13.40
C PHE A 26 -2.00 -2.85 13.23
N ALA A 27 -1.16 -2.98 14.27
CA ALA A 27 0.25 -2.72 14.15
C ALA A 27 0.76 -3.64 13.04
N GLN A 28 1.33 -3.06 11.99
CA GLN A 28 1.98 -3.84 10.94
C GLN A 28 2.99 -4.79 11.60
N ALA A 29 2.92 -6.08 11.28
CA ALA A 29 3.87 -7.05 11.81
C ALA A 29 5.29 -6.62 11.44
N ALA A 30 6.21 -6.70 12.41
CA ALA A 30 7.61 -6.37 12.19
C ALA A 30 8.18 -7.19 11.05
N GLU A 31 9.04 -6.59 10.24
CA GLU A 31 9.64 -7.27 9.11
C GLU A 31 11.16 -7.37 9.25
N THR A 32 11.73 -8.39 8.64
CA THR A 32 13.18 -8.63 8.58
C THR A 32 13.63 -8.49 7.14
N PHE A 33 14.60 -7.62 6.89
CA PHE A 33 15.20 -7.45 5.57
C PHE A 33 16.42 -8.36 5.41
N PHE A 34 16.41 -9.27 4.43
CA PHE A 34 17.44 -10.29 4.26
C PHE A 34 17.85 -10.50 2.80
N VAL A 35 19.12 -10.84 2.58
CA VAL A 35 19.63 -11.22 1.25
C VAL A 35 19.49 -12.72 1.00
N GLN A 36 19.71 -13.18 -0.24
CA GLN A 36 19.46 -14.56 -0.68
C GLN A 36 20.15 -15.62 0.19
N GLU A 37 21.34 -15.32 0.68
CA GLU A 37 22.19 -16.20 1.48
C GLU A 37 21.72 -16.32 2.94
N GLY A 38 20.60 -15.69 3.30
CA GLY A 38 19.93 -15.87 4.58
C GLY A 38 20.57 -15.08 5.73
N VAL A 39 21.29 -14.00 5.42
CA VAL A 39 21.69 -12.98 6.41
C VAL A 39 20.78 -11.76 6.30
N ALA A 40 20.46 -11.15 7.43
CA ALA A 40 19.52 -10.06 7.58
C ALA A 40 20.18 -8.82 8.19
N LEU A 41 19.61 -7.65 7.89
CA LEU A 41 19.98 -6.41 8.58
C LEU A 41 19.82 -6.59 10.09
N ASN A 42 20.85 -6.17 10.83
CA ASN A 42 20.90 -6.31 12.27
C ASN A 42 21.63 -5.12 12.91
N THR A 43 21.19 -4.68 14.07
CA THR A 43 21.97 -3.80 14.96
C THR A 43 21.52 -3.96 16.41
N ASN A 44 22.36 -3.57 17.36
CA ASN A 44 21.93 -3.31 18.74
C ASN A 44 22.81 -2.26 19.43
N ASN A 45 22.45 -1.90 20.66
CA ASN A 45 23.14 -0.82 21.40
C ASN A 45 24.62 -1.11 21.76
N ASN A 46 25.09 -2.35 21.56
CA ASN A 46 26.46 -2.76 21.83
C ASN A 46 27.37 -2.70 20.59
N PHE A 47 26.82 -2.46 19.40
CA PHE A 47 27.62 -2.38 18.18
C PHE A 47 28.45 -1.10 18.16
N SER A 48 29.54 -1.11 17.39
CA SER A 48 30.35 0.10 17.23
C SER A 48 29.49 1.23 16.68
N ARG A 49 29.85 2.46 17.04
CA ARG A 49 29.02 3.63 16.78
C ARG A 49 29.54 4.42 15.60
N ILE A 50 28.62 4.99 14.83
CA ILE A 50 28.83 6.04 13.84
C ILE A 50 28.00 7.23 14.32
N ASP A 51 28.64 8.38 14.51
CA ASP A 51 27.97 9.58 15.03
C ASP A 51 27.23 9.32 16.36
N GLY A 52 27.85 8.54 17.25
CA GLY A 52 27.29 8.19 18.57
C GLY A 52 26.17 7.14 18.56
N ASN A 53 25.76 6.64 17.39
CA ASN A 53 24.67 5.67 17.27
C ASN A 53 25.15 4.33 16.68
N PRO A 54 24.52 3.20 17.06
CA PRO A 54 24.90 1.88 16.55
C PRO A 54 24.95 1.81 15.03
N ARG A 55 26.05 1.25 14.50
CA ARG A 55 26.15 0.94 13.07
C ARG A 55 25.20 -0.18 12.71
N MET A 56 24.69 -0.16 11.48
CA MET A 56 24.04 -1.31 10.89
C MET A 56 25.06 -2.39 10.50
N SER A 57 24.61 -3.64 10.58
CA SER A 57 25.38 -4.82 10.22
C SER A 57 24.47 -5.91 9.65
N ILE A 58 25.02 -7.09 9.41
CA ILE A 58 24.26 -8.28 9.05
C ILE A 58 24.52 -9.43 10.02
N TYR A 59 23.51 -10.28 10.22
CA TYR A 59 23.59 -11.54 10.97
C TYR A 59 22.76 -12.62 10.30
N ARG A 60 23.00 -13.89 10.61
CA ARG A 60 22.11 -14.98 10.19
C ARG A 60 20.64 -14.66 10.52
N ARG A 61 19.77 -14.79 9.53
CA ARG A 61 18.35 -14.45 9.61
C ARG A 61 17.66 -15.22 10.74
N ASN A 62 16.97 -14.47 11.58
CA ASN A 62 16.03 -14.95 12.59
C ASN A 62 14.86 -13.97 12.66
N ASP A 63 13.73 -14.34 12.08
CA ASP A 63 12.56 -13.44 11.98
C ASP A 63 11.93 -13.11 13.35
N ASN A 64 12.30 -13.85 14.40
CA ASN A 64 11.86 -13.60 15.78
C ASN A 64 12.84 -12.75 16.58
N ASP A 65 13.96 -12.32 15.98
CA ASP A 65 14.98 -11.49 16.64
C ASP A 65 14.63 -9.99 16.54
N PRO A 66 14.33 -9.30 17.65
CA PRO A 66 14.03 -7.88 17.64
C PRO A 66 15.18 -6.99 17.15
N ASP A 67 16.43 -7.49 17.18
CA ASP A 67 17.61 -6.82 16.60
C ASP A 67 17.65 -6.92 15.06
N GLN A 68 16.73 -7.68 14.45
CA GLN A 68 16.56 -7.84 12.99
C GLN A 68 15.21 -7.34 12.48
N GLN A 69 14.39 -6.77 13.37
CA GLN A 69 13.01 -6.40 13.08
C GLN A 69 12.85 -4.89 12.87
N PHE A 70 12.09 -4.54 11.85
CA PHE A 70 11.80 -3.17 11.48
C PHE A 70 10.29 -2.95 11.33
N ASP A 71 9.81 -1.81 11.82
CA ASP A 71 8.48 -1.29 11.52
C ASP A 71 8.59 -0.23 10.42
N ARG A 72 7.63 -0.21 9.50
CA ARG A 72 7.51 0.88 8.52
C ARG A 72 6.73 2.03 9.12
N LEU A 73 7.30 3.23 9.03
CA LEU A 73 6.59 4.48 9.29
C LEU A 73 6.49 5.30 8.00
N SER A 74 5.47 6.15 7.92
CA SER A 74 5.33 7.08 6.81
C SER A 74 6.39 8.18 6.91
N GLY A 75 7.13 8.41 5.83
CA GLY A 75 8.01 9.55 5.69
C GLY A 75 7.33 10.71 4.97
N ASN A 76 7.73 11.94 5.27
CA ASN A 76 7.14 13.14 4.66
C ASN A 76 7.88 13.56 3.37
N ARG A 77 8.87 12.79 2.91
CA ARG A 77 9.69 13.10 1.73
C ARG A 77 9.52 12.09 0.59
N GLY A 78 8.40 11.36 0.58
CA GLY A 78 8.12 10.34 -0.46
C GLY A 78 8.86 9.02 -0.26
N GLY A 79 9.42 8.79 0.93
CA GLY A 79 10.00 7.51 1.35
C GLY A 79 9.29 6.94 2.58
N THR A 80 9.69 5.74 2.99
CA THR A 80 9.33 5.14 4.28
C THR A 80 10.50 5.23 5.24
N LEU A 81 10.21 5.35 6.52
CA LEU A 81 11.19 5.18 7.59
C LEU A 81 11.17 3.71 8.01
N LEU A 82 12.36 3.14 8.27
CA LEU A 82 12.52 1.78 8.77
C LEU A 82 12.92 1.85 10.25
N LYS A 83 11.93 1.81 11.15
CA LYS A 83 12.16 1.88 12.61
C LYS A 83 12.60 0.52 13.13
N HIS A 84 13.85 0.42 13.54
CA HIS A 84 14.42 -0.76 14.15
C HIS A 84 13.84 -0.99 15.56
N ARG A 85 13.26 -2.17 15.80
CA ARG A 85 12.46 -2.46 17.00
C ARG A 85 13.27 -2.41 18.29
N SER A 86 14.40 -3.11 18.35
CA SER A 86 15.21 -3.18 19.57
C SER A 86 15.76 -1.81 20.00
N THR A 87 16.18 -0.97 19.05
CA THR A 87 16.71 0.37 19.38
C THR A 87 15.64 1.46 19.47
N GLY A 88 14.44 1.24 18.90
CA GLY A 88 13.41 2.27 18.74
C GLY A 88 13.76 3.41 17.77
N LYS A 89 14.89 3.32 17.05
CA LYS A 89 15.45 4.32 16.14
C LYS A 89 15.27 3.90 14.68
N CYS A 90 15.36 4.84 13.76
CA CYS A 90 15.16 4.60 12.33
C CYS A 90 16.49 4.41 11.59
N LEU A 91 16.47 3.56 10.57
CA LEU A 91 17.59 3.39 9.64
C LEU A 91 17.99 4.76 9.07
N ASN A 92 19.26 5.08 9.22
CA ASN A 92 19.77 6.41 8.94
C ASN A 92 21.09 6.29 8.17
N ALA A 93 21.19 7.00 7.06
CA ALA A 93 22.46 7.24 6.42
C ALA A 93 22.66 8.75 6.39
N HIS A 94 23.79 9.26 6.86
CA HIS A 94 24.06 10.69 6.77
C HIS A 94 24.88 10.98 5.51
N TYR A 95 26.07 10.38 5.42
CA TYR A 95 27.04 10.57 4.35
C TYR A 95 26.64 9.91 3.01
N LEU A 96 26.68 10.65 1.90
CA LEU A 96 26.23 10.22 0.57
C LEU A 96 27.39 9.87 -0.37
N SER A 97 28.07 8.76 -0.11
CA SER A 97 29.15 8.26 -0.97
C SER A 97 29.20 6.73 -0.99
N ASN A 98 29.79 6.15 -2.04
CA ASN A 98 30.06 4.72 -2.08
C ASN A 98 31.00 4.37 -0.92
N GLY A 99 30.57 3.45 -0.06
CA GLY A 99 31.34 3.06 1.12
C GLY A 99 30.85 3.66 2.44
N SER A 100 30.00 4.70 2.40
CA SER A 100 29.45 5.33 3.60
C SER A 100 28.68 4.32 4.44
N GLN A 101 29.10 4.12 5.68
CA GLN A 101 28.40 3.23 6.60
C GLN A 101 27.06 3.82 7.04
N ILE A 102 26.16 2.94 7.46
CA ILE A 102 24.78 3.26 7.83
C ILE A 102 24.62 3.02 9.34
N ASN A 103 23.83 3.82 10.02
CA ASN A 103 23.52 3.68 11.44
C ASN A 103 22.00 3.72 11.68
N VAL A 104 21.61 3.83 12.94
CA VAL A 104 20.24 4.19 13.34
C VAL A 104 20.21 5.54 14.03
N TRP A 105 19.13 6.30 13.90
CA TRP A 105 18.98 7.63 14.52
C TRP A 105 17.55 7.83 15.04
N PRO A 106 17.30 8.70 16.05
CA PRO A 106 15.93 9.09 16.41
C PRO A 106 15.06 9.37 15.18
N CYS A 107 13.92 8.69 15.11
CA CYS A 107 13.03 8.75 13.95
C CYS A 107 12.47 10.16 13.73
N ASP A 108 12.66 10.71 12.54
CA ASP A 108 12.05 11.97 12.09
C ASP A 108 11.60 11.83 10.63
N ALA A 109 10.28 11.92 10.40
CA ALA A 109 9.69 11.78 9.07
C ALA A 109 10.19 12.85 8.08
N ASN A 110 10.68 13.99 8.57
CA ASN A 110 11.21 15.10 7.79
C ASN A 110 12.72 15.04 7.61
N ASP A 111 13.41 14.06 8.18
CA ASP A 111 14.85 13.87 8.01
C ASP A 111 15.14 13.19 6.66
N PRO A 112 15.83 13.85 5.71
CA PRO A 112 16.19 13.23 4.43
C PRO A 112 17.10 11.99 4.59
N ASP A 113 17.75 11.83 5.73
CA ASP A 113 18.69 10.74 6.02
C ASP A 113 17.99 9.41 6.29
N GLN A 114 16.69 9.47 6.58
CA GLN A 114 15.87 8.36 7.08
C GLN A 114 14.74 7.96 6.12
N ASN A 115 14.63 8.60 4.97
CA ASN A 115 13.60 8.30 3.97
C ASN A 115 14.15 7.32 2.92
N TRP A 116 13.50 6.16 2.81
CA TRP A 116 13.92 5.06 1.95
C TRP A 116 12.82 4.69 0.94
N ASN A 117 13.21 4.46 -0.31
CA ASN A 117 12.36 3.86 -1.34
C ASN A 117 12.69 2.37 -1.46
N LEU A 118 11.67 1.52 -1.31
CA LEU A 118 11.79 0.09 -1.56
C LEU A 118 11.46 -0.18 -3.05
N VAL A 119 12.50 -0.31 -3.86
CA VAL A 119 12.39 -0.41 -5.32
C VAL A 119 12.35 -1.88 -5.70
N ASP A 120 11.21 -2.36 -6.23
CA ASP A 120 11.08 -3.75 -6.68
C ASP A 120 12.04 -4.05 -7.86
N VAL A 121 12.73 -5.18 -7.76
CA VAL A 121 13.64 -5.72 -8.79
C VAL A 121 13.29 -7.16 -9.16
N GLY A 122 12.05 -7.57 -8.90
CA GLY A 122 11.50 -8.87 -9.28
C GLY A 122 11.91 -10.02 -8.36
N SER A 123 11.23 -11.16 -8.52
CA SER A 123 11.46 -12.39 -7.74
C SER A 123 11.35 -12.21 -6.22
N GLY A 124 10.57 -11.21 -5.79
CA GLY A 124 10.36 -10.85 -4.38
C GLY A 124 11.51 -10.08 -3.74
N TYR A 125 12.43 -9.54 -4.53
CA TYR A 125 13.54 -8.71 -4.05
C TYR A 125 13.27 -7.22 -4.29
N SER A 126 13.84 -6.39 -3.44
CA SER A 126 13.83 -4.95 -3.59
C SER A 126 15.20 -4.35 -3.24
N LEU A 127 15.51 -3.21 -3.84
CA LEU A 127 16.57 -2.33 -3.35
C LEU A 127 16.03 -1.48 -2.21
N ILE A 128 16.84 -1.23 -1.18
CA ILE A 128 16.56 -0.22 -0.15
C ILE A 128 17.32 1.04 -0.55
N LYS A 129 16.67 1.92 -1.32
CA LYS A 129 17.28 3.10 -1.94
C LYS A 129 17.06 4.34 -1.08
N ARG A 130 18.10 5.15 -0.86
CA ARG A 130 17.93 6.43 -0.15
C ARG A 130 17.21 7.45 -1.04
N THR A 131 16.09 7.97 -0.56
CA THR A 131 15.20 8.84 -1.34
C THR A 131 15.94 10.06 -1.88
N GLY A 132 15.72 10.38 -3.16
CA GLY A 132 16.36 11.52 -3.83
C GLY A 132 17.81 11.30 -4.28
N THR A 133 18.34 10.08 -4.17
CA THR A 133 19.74 9.75 -4.54
C THR A 133 19.80 8.56 -5.52
N ASN A 134 20.99 8.09 -5.89
CA ASN A 134 21.20 6.78 -6.53
C ASN A 134 22.04 5.84 -5.66
N LEU A 135 21.87 5.91 -4.34
CA LEU A 135 22.56 5.08 -3.37
C LEU A 135 21.60 4.10 -2.68
N CYS A 136 22.03 2.84 -2.58
CA CYS A 136 21.28 1.73 -2.05
C CYS A 136 22.03 1.06 -0.90
N VAL A 137 21.30 0.45 0.04
CA VAL A 137 21.88 -0.39 1.10
C VAL A 137 22.51 -1.62 0.46
N ASP A 138 23.81 -1.81 0.69
CA ASP A 138 24.62 -2.89 0.15
C ASP A 138 25.32 -3.63 1.31
N THR A 139 25.32 -4.96 1.24
CA THR A 139 26.13 -5.81 2.10
C THR A 139 27.10 -6.65 1.26
N PRO A 140 28.40 -6.29 1.17
CA PRO A 140 29.34 -7.01 0.31
C PRO A 140 29.87 -8.31 0.95
N THR A 141 29.53 -8.58 2.20
CA THR A 141 29.98 -9.76 2.94
C THR A 141 28.80 -10.62 3.40
N ARG A 142 29.05 -11.82 3.92
CA ARG A 142 28.00 -12.80 4.35
C ARG A 142 28.26 -13.40 5.73
N ASP A 143 29.09 -12.73 6.51
CA ASP A 143 29.48 -13.07 7.87
C ASP A 143 28.64 -12.31 8.90
N ASN A 144 28.50 -12.89 10.10
CA ASN A 144 27.90 -12.19 11.23
C ASN A 144 28.76 -10.97 11.60
N GLN A 145 28.11 -9.83 11.86
CA GLN A 145 28.76 -8.51 12.00
C GLN A 145 29.38 -7.97 10.71
N GLY A 146 29.01 -8.53 9.56
CA GLY A 146 29.44 -8.08 8.25
C GLY A 146 29.02 -6.64 7.92
N LYS A 147 29.67 -6.08 6.91
CA LYS A 147 29.54 -4.66 6.54
C LYS A 147 28.18 -4.37 5.91
N VAL A 148 27.60 -3.24 6.31
CA VAL A 148 26.46 -2.60 5.65
C VAL A 148 26.81 -1.16 5.34
N HIS A 149 26.68 -0.76 4.08
CA HIS A 149 27.01 0.59 3.63
C HIS A 149 26.11 1.04 2.48
N LEU A 150 26.23 2.30 2.09
CA LEU A 150 25.69 2.79 0.84
C LEU A 150 26.63 2.46 -0.32
N TRP A 151 26.02 2.05 -1.42
CA TRP A 151 26.70 1.87 -2.70
C TRP A 151 25.78 2.31 -3.84
N THR A 152 26.34 2.60 -5.01
CA THR A 152 25.54 2.95 -6.20
C THR A 152 24.56 1.81 -6.50
N CYS A 153 23.29 2.17 -6.71
CA CYS A 153 22.21 1.21 -6.93
C CYS A 153 22.44 0.37 -8.19
N ASP A 154 22.36 -0.96 -8.05
CA ASP A 154 22.36 -1.93 -9.15
C ASP A 154 21.35 -3.05 -8.84
N GLY A 155 20.29 -3.14 -9.64
CA GLY A 155 19.22 -4.13 -9.47
C GLY A 155 19.65 -5.58 -9.67
N ASN A 156 20.81 -5.81 -10.31
CA ASN A 156 21.39 -7.13 -10.54
C ASN A 156 22.42 -7.52 -9.48
N ASN A 157 22.87 -6.59 -8.65
CA ASN A 157 23.86 -6.84 -7.61
C ASN A 157 23.22 -7.57 -6.43
N GLY A 158 23.56 -8.85 -6.23
CA GLY A 158 23.03 -9.68 -5.14
C GLY A 158 23.23 -9.08 -3.74
N ASN A 159 24.24 -8.24 -3.54
CA ASN A 159 24.52 -7.55 -2.28
C ASN A 159 23.49 -6.47 -1.91
N GLN A 160 22.69 -6.04 -2.89
CA GLN A 160 21.68 -4.98 -2.75
C GLN A 160 20.25 -5.51 -2.87
N ARG A 161 20.08 -6.82 -3.10
CA ARG A 161 18.77 -7.44 -3.31
C ARG A 161 18.25 -7.98 -1.99
N TRP A 162 17.38 -7.20 -1.36
CA TRP A 162 16.77 -7.50 -0.07
C TRP A 162 15.37 -8.07 -0.25
N LYS A 163 15.08 -9.19 0.39
CA LYS A 163 13.72 -9.68 0.64
C LYS A 163 13.24 -9.18 1.99
N SER A 164 11.93 -9.09 2.15
CA SER A 164 11.29 -8.87 3.45
C SER A 164 10.64 -10.15 3.96
N SER A 165 10.73 -10.41 5.27
CA SER A 165 10.01 -11.50 5.95
C SER A 165 8.54 -11.18 6.17
N ALA A 166 8.15 -9.90 6.09
CA ALA A 166 6.75 -9.57 5.87
C ALA A 166 6.39 -10.13 4.50
N THR A 167 5.48 -11.10 4.47
CA THR A 167 4.96 -11.73 3.25
C THR A 167 4.82 -10.68 2.16
N SER A 168 5.66 -10.80 1.12
CA SER A 168 5.91 -9.81 0.06
C SER A 168 4.72 -8.89 -0.18
N THR A 169 4.68 -7.75 0.52
CA THR A 169 4.11 -6.53 -0.05
C THR A 169 5.24 -5.86 -0.79
N THR A 170 5.68 -6.54 -1.86
CA THR A 170 6.06 -5.79 -3.05
C THR A 170 4.96 -4.75 -3.25
N VAL A 171 5.28 -3.50 -3.54
CA VAL A 171 4.29 -2.66 -4.21
C VAL A 171 4.17 -3.06 -5.69
N THR A 172 4.32 -4.35 -6.03
CA THR A 172 3.26 -4.98 -6.81
C THR A 172 2.12 -5.15 -5.84
N SER A 173 1.35 -4.10 -5.65
CA SER A 173 0.00 -4.25 -5.12
C SER A 173 -0.62 -5.51 -5.74
N ALA A 174 -1.26 -6.36 -4.93
CA ALA A 174 -2.03 -7.48 -5.47
C ALA A 174 -2.96 -7.02 -6.61
N TRP A 175 -3.38 -5.75 -6.50
CA TRP A 175 -4.06 -4.93 -7.47
C TRP A 175 -3.19 -4.57 -8.68
N ARG A 176 -3.62 -4.96 -9.88
CA ARG A 176 -3.08 -4.47 -11.16
C ARG A 176 -3.90 -3.31 -11.68
N LEU A 177 -3.34 -2.51 -12.59
CA LEU A 177 -4.14 -1.51 -13.29
C LEU A 177 -5.29 -2.22 -14.05
N PRO A 178 -6.52 -1.66 -14.05
CA PRO A 178 -7.70 -2.33 -14.60
C PRO A 178 -7.79 -2.27 -16.14
N TRP A 179 -6.66 -2.27 -16.84
CA TRP A 179 -6.58 -2.27 -18.30
C TRP A 179 -5.39 -3.10 -18.79
N SER A 180 -5.40 -3.43 -20.08
CA SER A 180 -4.39 -4.31 -20.70
C SER A 180 -2.98 -3.70 -20.69
N THR A 181 -1.96 -4.56 -20.61
CA THR A 181 -0.54 -4.19 -20.67
C THR A 181 -0.24 -3.31 -21.88
N GLY A 182 0.62 -2.30 -21.69
CA GLY A 182 1.01 -1.36 -22.75
C GLY A 182 0.00 -0.24 -23.00
N VAL A 183 -1.23 -0.33 -22.47
CA VAL A 183 -2.17 0.80 -22.52
C VAL A 183 -1.71 1.88 -21.54
N ARG A 184 -1.57 3.10 -22.07
CA ARG A 184 -1.22 4.33 -21.36
C ARG A 184 -2.50 5.15 -21.14
N ALA A 185 -2.85 5.37 -19.88
CA ALA A 185 -4.06 6.08 -19.48
C ALA A 185 -3.72 7.40 -18.77
N THR A 186 -4.52 8.43 -19.01
CA THR A 186 -4.31 9.77 -18.41
C THR A 186 -5.37 9.99 -17.34
N ILE A 187 -4.99 10.58 -16.21
CA ILE A 187 -5.96 11.01 -15.20
C ILE A 187 -6.70 12.25 -15.72
N THR A 188 -8.01 12.15 -15.90
CA THR A 188 -8.87 13.24 -16.39
C THR A 188 -9.55 13.99 -15.26
N GLN A 189 -9.72 13.35 -14.10
CA GLN A 189 -10.22 13.98 -12.88
C GLN A 189 -9.57 13.34 -11.66
N GLY A 190 -9.14 14.18 -10.71
CA GLY A 190 -8.59 13.72 -9.43
C GLY A 190 -9.65 13.21 -8.46
N TRP A 191 -9.27 13.12 -7.18
CA TRP A 191 -10.11 12.55 -6.13
C TRP A 191 -11.48 13.23 -5.99
N HIS A 192 -12.53 12.43 -6.08
CA HIS A 192 -13.91 12.85 -5.79
C HIS A 192 -14.72 11.67 -5.25
N VAL A 193 -15.90 11.94 -4.69
CA VAL A 193 -16.76 10.89 -4.14
C VAL A 193 -17.72 10.38 -5.20
N ASP A 194 -17.87 9.06 -5.28
CA ASP A 194 -18.74 8.41 -6.27
C ASP A 194 -20.14 8.06 -5.73
N GLY A 195 -20.99 7.46 -6.59
CA GLY A 195 -22.35 7.06 -6.23
C GLY A 195 -22.45 5.96 -5.16
N TYR A 196 -21.34 5.32 -4.79
CA TYR A 196 -21.23 4.35 -3.70
C TYR A 196 -20.55 4.92 -2.44
N GLY A 197 -20.17 6.20 -2.45
CA GLY A 197 -19.45 6.84 -1.35
C GLY A 197 -17.95 6.54 -1.33
N MET A 198 -17.40 5.98 -2.42
CA MET A 198 -15.98 5.65 -2.55
C MET A 198 -15.15 6.85 -3.01
N ASN A 199 -13.82 6.76 -2.82
CA ASN A 199 -12.88 7.75 -3.32
C ASN A 199 -12.51 7.40 -4.77
N GLY A 200 -13.15 8.07 -5.73
CA GLY A 200 -12.97 7.88 -7.15
C GLY A 200 -11.93 8.79 -7.79
N ILE A 201 -11.33 8.28 -8.87
CA ILE A 201 -10.57 9.02 -9.87
C ILE A 201 -11.14 8.71 -11.25
N ASP A 202 -11.06 9.67 -12.18
CA ASP A 202 -11.45 9.42 -13.57
C ASP A 202 -10.22 9.22 -14.43
N ILE A 203 -10.22 8.10 -15.15
CA ILE A 203 -9.12 7.64 -15.98
C ILE A 203 -9.57 7.69 -17.43
N GLY A 204 -8.97 8.60 -18.20
CA GLY A 204 -9.19 8.76 -19.63
C GLY A 204 -8.70 7.52 -20.38
N LEU A 205 -9.66 6.75 -20.87
CA LEU A 205 -9.49 5.56 -21.70
C LEU A 205 -10.48 5.64 -22.87
N SER A 206 -10.07 5.15 -24.04
CA SER A 206 -10.95 5.13 -25.21
C SER A 206 -12.12 4.17 -25.00
N ALA A 207 -13.29 4.51 -25.53
CA ALA A 207 -14.44 3.60 -25.54
C ALA A 207 -14.05 2.24 -26.14
N GLY A 208 -14.58 1.15 -25.58
CA GLY A 208 -14.25 -0.22 -25.99
C GLY A 208 -12.96 -0.79 -25.40
N THR A 209 -12.15 0.02 -24.70
CA THR A 209 -10.96 -0.50 -23.99
C THR A 209 -11.38 -1.56 -22.97
N PRO A 210 -10.75 -2.75 -22.92
CA PRO A 210 -11.05 -3.75 -21.91
C PRO A 210 -10.85 -3.23 -20.49
N VAL A 211 -11.84 -3.45 -19.63
CA VAL A 211 -11.77 -3.18 -18.19
C VAL A 211 -11.56 -4.51 -17.47
N LEU A 212 -10.43 -4.65 -16.79
CA LEU A 212 -9.99 -5.89 -16.14
C LEU A 212 -10.16 -5.80 -14.63
N ALA A 213 -10.44 -6.92 -13.98
CA ALA A 213 -10.45 -7.02 -12.54
C ALA A 213 -9.03 -6.80 -11.98
N PRO A 214 -8.77 -5.76 -11.17
CA PRO A 214 -7.44 -5.46 -10.64
C PRO A 214 -6.97 -6.53 -9.64
N ILE A 215 -7.91 -7.22 -8.99
CA ILE A 215 -7.68 -8.27 -8.00
C ILE A 215 -8.84 -9.28 -8.07
N ASP A 216 -8.67 -10.48 -7.54
CA ASP A 216 -9.77 -11.43 -7.37
C ASP A 216 -10.91 -10.77 -6.60
N SER A 217 -12.13 -10.83 -7.13
CA SER A 217 -13.23 -9.97 -6.67
C SER A 217 -14.60 -10.62 -6.84
N THR A 218 -15.54 -10.20 -6.01
CA THR A 218 -16.97 -10.57 -6.09
C THR A 218 -17.82 -9.31 -6.24
N VAL A 219 -18.75 -9.31 -7.19
CA VAL A 219 -19.73 -8.22 -7.36
C VAL A 219 -20.68 -8.22 -6.16
N ILE A 220 -20.74 -7.10 -5.43
CA ILE A 220 -21.62 -6.95 -4.25
C ILE A 220 -22.77 -6.00 -4.50
N LYS A 221 -22.61 -5.02 -5.40
CA LYS A 221 -23.71 -4.20 -5.93
C LYS A 221 -23.45 -3.87 -7.39
N GLN A 222 -24.52 -3.66 -8.13
CA GLN A 222 -24.43 -3.09 -9.47
C GLN A 222 -25.66 -2.23 -9.73
N CYS A 223 -25.53 -1.33 -10.69
CA CYS A 223 -26.62 -0.52 -11.18
C CYS A 223 -26.51 -0.40 -12.72
N ASP A 224 -27.64 -0.49 -13.41
CA ASP A 224 -27.74 -0.31 -14.86
C ASP A 224 -28.20 1.11 -15.18
N ALA A 225 -27.34 1.88 -15.84
CA ALA A 225 -27.67 3.22 -16.33
C ALA A 225 -28.36 3.20 -17.71
N GLY A 226 -28.69 2.01 -18.23
CA GLY A 226 -29.29 1.78 -19.54
C GLY A 226 -28.26 1.32 -20.57
N SER A 227 -28.70 0.50 -21.53
CA SER A 227 -27.83 -0.07 -22.58
C SER A 227 -26.62 -0.85 -22.04
N ASN A 228 -26.78 -1.55 -20.91
CA ASN A 228 -25.70 -2.28 -20.24
C ASN A 228 -24.56 -1.40 -19.73
N HIS A 229 -24.77 -0.10 -19.57
CA HIS A 229 -23.81 0.80 -18.94
C HIS A 229 -23.89 0.62 -17.43
N ARG A 230 -22.85 0.05 -16.82
CA ARG A 230 -22.86 -0.35 -15.42
C ARG A 230 -22.06 0.60 -14.52
N ALA A 231 -22.62 0.83 -13.34
CA ALA A 231 -21.86 1.13 -12.13
C ALA A 231 -21.78 -0.17 -11.31
N ILE A 232 -20.58 -0.53 -10.85
CA ILE A 232 -20.32 -1.82 -10.22
C ILE A 232 -19.54 -1.57 -8.93
N LEU A 233 -19.99 -2.15 -7.82
CA LEU A 233 -19.25 -2.21 -6.56
C LEU A 233 -18.80 -3.65 -6.33
N LEU A 234 -17.51 -3.83 -6.10
CA LEU A 234 -16.87 -5.12 -5.93
C LEU A 234 -16.20 -5.23 -4.55
N GLN A 235 -16.28 -6.41 -3.97
CA GLN A 235 -15.54 -6.82 -2.79
C GLN A 235 -14.31 -7.61 -3.26
N ALA A 236 -13.12 -7.06 -3.03
CA ALA A 236 -11.86 -7.73 -3.30
C ALA A 236 -11.61 -8.87 -2.30
N SER A 237 -10.85 -9.88 -2.72
CA SER A 237 -10.48 -11.05 -1.92
C SER A 237 -9.70 -10.71 -0.64
N ASN A 238 -9.07 -9.52 -0.60
CA ASN A 238 -8.37 -8.99 0.58
C ASN A 238 -9.28 -8.21 1.55
N GLY A 239 -10.61 -8.26 1.38
CA GLY A 239 -11.57 -7.60 2.26
C GLY A 239 -11.83 -6.12 1.96
N GLN A 240 -11.14 -5.52 0.98
CA GLN A 240 -11.39 -4.14 0.55
C GLN A 240 -12.50 -4.05 -0.49
N GLN A 241 -13.13 -2.88 -0.60
CA GLN A 241 -14.12 -2.60 -1.66
C GLN A 241 -13.54 -1.62 -2.68
N TYR A 242 -14.00 -1.75 -3.92
CA TYR A 242 -13.69 -0.81 -5.00
C TYR A 242 -14.86 -0.74 -5.98
N SER A 243 -14.97 0.37 -6.70
CA SER A 243 -16.01 0.58 -7.69
C SER A 243 -15.43 0.75 -9.08
N MET A 244 -16.19 0.33 -10.08
CA MET A 244 -15.94 0.61 -11.48
C MET A 244 -17.21 1.14 -12.12
N ILE A 245 -17.15 2.36 -12.64
CA ILE A 245 -18.29 3.05 -13.24
C ILE A 245 -17.92 3.45 -14.67
N HIS A 246 -18.94 3.53 -15.53
CA HIS A 246 -18.81 3.66 -16.97
C HIS A 246 -18.24 2.40 -17.66
N VAL A 247 -18.71 1.23 -17.22
CA VAL A 247 -18.35 -0.07 -17.79
C VAL A 247 -19.52 -0.66 -18.57
N THR A 248 -19.38 -0.92 -19.87
CA THR A 248 -20.36 -1.66 -20.65
C THR A 248 -20.17 -3.17 -20.44
N THR A 249 -21.17 -3.84 -19.87
CA THR A 249 -21.20 -5.31 -19.71
C THR A 249 -22.63 -5.84 -19.54
N SER A 250 -22.94 -6.93 -20.24
CA SER A 250 -24.24 -7.60 -20.20
C SER A 250 -24.27 -8.82 -19.28
N ASN A 251 -23.10 -9.39 -18.97
CA ASN A 251 -22.99 -10.60 -18.16
C ASN A 251 -22.51 -10.23 -16.75
N ILE A 252 -23.40 -9.67 -15.94
CA ILE A 252 -23.10 -9.30 -14.56
C ILE A 252 -24.30 -9.49 -13.62
N SER A 253 -24.02 -10.00 -12.42
CA SER A 253 -24.99 -10.18 -11.34
C SER A 253 -24.28 -10.06 -10.00
N VAL A 254 -25.04 -9.74 -8.95
CA VAL A 254 -24.51 -9.81 -7.57
C VAL A 254 -24.11 -11.26 -7.27
N GLY A 255 -22.94 -11.45 -6.66
CA GLY A 255 -22.33 -12.75 -6.39
C GLY A 255 -21.43 -13.26 -7.52
N LYS A 256 -21.43 -12.64 -8.71
CA LYS A 256 -20.48 -12.99 -9.77
C LYS A 256 -19.05 -12.72 -9.31
N THR A 257 -18.16 -13.69 -9.53
CA THR A 257 -16.73 -13.58 -9.21
C THR A 257 -15.92 -13.32 -10.47
N TYR A 258 -14.79 -12.63 -10.29
CA TYR A 258 -13.78 -12.40 -11.32
C TYR A 258 -12.42 -12.73 -10.74
N ARG A 259 -11.56 -13.40 -11.52
CA ARG A 259 -10.14 -13.53 -11.20
C ARG A 259 -9.40 -12.26 -11.61
N ARG A 260 -8.29 -11.95 -10.94
CA ARG A 260 -7.40 -10.85 -11.34
C ARG A 260 -7.00 -10.97 -12.81
N GLY A 261 -7.17 -9.90 -13.57
CA GLY A 261 -6.91 -9.83 -15.01
C GLY A 261 -8.04 -10.34 -15.89
N GLU A 262 -9.09 -10.94 -15.31
CA GLU A 262 -10.30 -11.29 -16.05
C GLU A 262 -11.05 -10.02 -16.46
N GLN A 263 -11.60 -10.04 -17.67
CA GLN A 263 -12.33 -8.91 -18.21
C GLN A 263 -13.74 -8.81 -17.60
N ILE A 264 -14.04 -7.67 -16.98
CA ILE A 264 -15.37 -7.34 -16.44
C ILE A 264 -16.27 -6.78 -17.53
N GLY A 265 -15.71 -5.97 -18.42
CA GLY A 265 -16.42 -5.31 -19.51
C GLY A 265 -15.50 -4.45 -20.36
N THR A 266 -16.04 -3.37 -20.90
CA THR A 266 -15.28 -2.36 -21.66
C THR A 266 -15.66 -0.96 -21.24
N VAL A 267 -14.81 0.03 -21.50
CA VAL A 267 -15.12 1.44 -21.28
C VAL A 267 -16.32 1.84 -22.12
N ALA A 268 -17.35 2.40 -21.49
CA ALA A 268 -18.60 2.74 -22.14
C ALA A 268 -18.44 3.91 -23.13
N ALA A 269 -19.11 3.81 -24.27
CA ALA A 269 -19.16 4.87 -25.28
C ALA A 269 -20.28 5.90 -25.02
N ASN A 270 -21.38 5.46 -24.39
CA ASN A 270 -22.55 6.28 -24.15
C ASN A 270 -22.42 7.12 -22.86
N MET A 271 -23.15 8.23 -22.81
CA MET A 271 -23.10 9.21 -21.72
C MET A 271 -24.46 9.31 -21.03
N PRO A 272 -24.81 8.35 -20.13
CA PRO A 272 -26.07 8.42 -19.41
C PRO A 272 -26.09 9.63 -18.48
N TRP A 273 -27.31 10.06 -18.15
CA TRP A 273 -27.56 11.12 -17.18
C TRP A 273 -28.70 10.71 -16.24
N ASN A 274 -28.40 9.82 -15.30
CA ASN A 274 -29.39 9.34 -14.34
C ASN A 274 -28.73 9.08 -12.97
N ASN A 275 -29.50 8.52 -12.04
CA ASN A 275 -29.04 8.28 -10.67
C ASN A 275 -27.96 7.18 -10.58
N CYS A 276 -27.78 6.40 -11.64
CA CYS A 276 -26.83 5.31 -11.69
C CYS A 276 -25.44 5.76 -12.11
N ALA A 277 -25.38 6.57 -13.16
CA ALA A 277 -24.15 7.10 -13.73
C ALA A 277 -24.43 8.41 -14.47
N LYS A 278 -23.49 9.35 -14.38
CA LYS A 278 -23.45 10.60 -15.13
C LYS A 278 -22.08 10.72 -15.80
N SER A 279 -22.05 10.85 -17.12
CA SER A 279 -20.79 10.94 -17.87
C SER A 279 -20.82 12.11 -18.85
N TYR A 280 -19.67 12.72 -19.08
CA TYR A 280 -19.48 13.78 -20.08
C TYR A 280 -18.63 13.34 -21.27
N ALA A 281 -17.88 12.23 -21.13
CA ALA A 281 -16.96 11.69 -22.12
C ALA A 281 -16.61 10.23 -21.76
N PRO A 282 -16.16 9.39 -22.71
CA PRO A 282 -15.66 8.05 -22.39
C PRO A 282 -14.46 8.10 -21.43
N HIS A 283 -14.59 7.44 -20.29
CA HIS A 283 -13.55 7.24 -19.28
C HIS A 283 -13.92 6.04 -18.40
N LEU A 284 -12.96 5.55 -17.60
CA LEU A 284 -13.23 4.66 -16.49
C LEU A 284 -13.22 5.48 -15.21
N HIS A 285 -14.32 5.48 -14.47
CA HIS A 285 -14.34 5.99 -13.11
C HIS A 285 -14.00 4.82 -12.16
N PHE A 286 -12.99 5.01 -11.31
CA PHE A 286 -12.43 3.95 -10.48
C PHE A 286 -12.38 4.38 -9.01
N GLY A 287 -13.31 3.86 -8.21
CA GLY A 287 -13.37 4.07 -6.77
C GLY A 287 -12.41 3.14 -6.03
N LEU A 288 -11.47 3.73 -5.29
CA LEU A 288 -10.43 3.03 -4.56
C LEU A 288 -10.77 2.87 -3.07
N PRO A 289 -10.20 1.85 -2.39
CA PRO A 289 -10.41 1.63 -0.96
C PRO A 289 -10.02 2.83 -0.08
N SER A 290 -9.01 3.60 -0.50
CA SER A 290 -8.46 4.77 0.20
C SER A 290 -7.83 5.74 -0.79
N LYS A 291 -7.61 6.99 -0.37
CA LYS A 291 -6.89 7.99 -1.17
C LYS A 291 -5.38 7.73 -1.21
N ASP A 292 -4.82 7.22 -0.11
CA ASP A 292 -3.46 6.68 -0.11
C ASP A 292 -3.54 5.22 -0.51
N PHE A 293 -3.22 4.92 -1.77
CA PHE A 293 -3.39 3.58 -2.32
C PHE A 293 -2.29 3.26 -3.33
N SER A 294 -1.91 1.99 -3.39
CA SER A 294 -0.93 1.53 -4.38
C SER A 294 -1.54 0.53 -5.35
N ILE A 295 -1.31 0.73 -6.65
CA ILE A 295 -1.84 -0.10 -7.73
C ILE A 295 -0.86 -0.17 -8.91
N GLY A 296 -0.57 -1.37 -9.41
CA GLY A 296 0.26 -1.59 -10.61
C GLY A 296 1.62 -0.87 -10.59
N GLY A 297 2.27 -0.79 -9.43
CA GLY A 297 3.56 -0.08 -9.27
C GLY A 297 3.45 1.43 -9.07
N TYR A 298 2.24 1.99 -9.03
CA TYR A 298 1.98 3.40 -8.75
C TYR A 298 1.50 3.60 -7.32
N THR A 299 1.89 4.72 -6.71
CA THR A 299 1.35 5.19 -5.43
C THR A 299 0.52 6.45 -5.69
N LEU A 300 -0.74 6.43 -5.26
CA LEU A 300 -1.68 7.52 -5.33
C LEU A 300 -1.84 8.12 -3.94
N SER A 301 -2.01 9.44 -3.87
CA SER A 301 -2.29 10.18 -2.64
C SER A 301 -3.20 11.39 -2.93
N PRO A 302 -3.80 12.03 -1.91
CA PRO A 302 -4.56 13.27 -2.08
C PRO A 302 -3.77 14.40 -2.77
N THR A 303 -2.44 14.41 -2.62
CA THR A 303 -1.56 15.47 -3.11
C THR A 303 -0.83 15.11 -4.41
N SER A 304 -0.87 13.84 -4.83
CA SER A 304 -0.17 13.36 -6.01
C SER A 304 -0.87 12.16 -6.62
N ILE A 305 -1.32 12.30 -7.87
CA ILE A 305 -1.84 11.18 -8.68
C ILE A 305 -0.93 11.06 -9.91
N PRO A 306 -0.15 9.99 -10.05
CA PRO A 306 0.68 9.77 -11.22
C PRO A 306 -0.16 9.81 -12.51
N SER A 307 0.28 10.60 -13.48
CA SER A 307 -0.38 10.71 -14.78
C SER A 307 0.66 11.05 -15.85
N PRO A 308 0.72 10.30 -16.96
CA PRO A 308 -0.09 9.12 -17.27
C PRO A 308 0.43 7.85 -16.60
N MET A 309 -0.45 6.86 -16.44
CA MET A 309 -0.11 5.53 -15.93
C MET A 309 -0.09 4.50 -17.06
N THR A 310 0.90 3.61 -17.07
CA THR A 310 1.04 2.55 -18.07
C THR A 310 0.98 1.20 -17.37
N ALA A 311 0.16 0.29 -17.88
CA ALA A 311 0.12 -1.08 -17.37
C ALA A 311 1.41 -1.81 -17.79
N ASN A 312 2.32 -1.97 -16.85
CA ASN A 312 3.56 -2.74 -16.99
C ASN A 312 3.35 -4.02 -16.18
N ASN A 313 3.20 -5.15 -16.87
CA ASN A 313 2.87 -6.41 -16.19
C ASN A 313 4.04 -7.00 -15.41
#